data_AF-A0AAV0KFK7-F1
#
_entry.id   AF-A0AAV0KFK7-F1
#
_cell.length_a   1.000
_cell.length_b   1.000
_cell.length_c   1.000
_cell.angle_alpha   90.00
_cell.angle_beta   90.00
_cell.angle_gamma   90.00
#
_symmetry.space_group_name_H-M   'P 1'
#
loop_
_entity.id
_entity.type
_entity.pdbx_description
1 polymer ?
#
loop_
_entity_poly.entity_id
_entity_poly.type
_entity_poly.pdbx_seq_one_letter_code
_entity_poly.pdbx_strand_id
1 'polypeptide(L)'
;MQFYREVKPGDCEPTTWQINFDLPDVCPTGNYTLQLALAGALETNTFVYVNDLNAKAPAFATERVGKDNAIARHGIHGIYWFFSACLPSNLFVKGKNSIFLRAARSGDFPFMGVMYDYIRLEAPPTQP
;
A
#
# COMPACT_ATOMS: atom_id res chain seq x y z
N MET A 1 4.34 9.18 -5.00
CA MET A 1 4.30 8.44 -6.28
C MET A 1 5.37 7.36 -6.24
N GLN A 2 5.01 6.13 -6.58
CA GLN A 2 5.87 4.95 -6.54
C GLN A 2 5.94 4.37 -7.95
N PHE A 3 7.17 4.15 -8.42
CA PHE A 3 7.48 3.60 -9.73
C PHE A 3 8.18 2.26 -9.60
N TYR A 4 8.23 1.49 -10.67
CA TYR A 4 9.09 0.32 -10.74
C TYR A 4 10.55 0.73 -10.88
N ARG A 5 11.44 -0.12 -10.38
CA ARG A 5 12.88 0.08 -10.52
C ARG A 5 13.37 -0.77 -11.68
N GLU A 6 13.89 -0.12 -12.72
CA GLU A 6 14.60 -0.83 -13.79
C GLU A 6 15.92 -1.38 -13.25
N VAL A 7 16.11 -2.69 -13.38
CA VAL A 7 17.34 -3.39 -12.96
C VAL A 7 18.21 -3.71 -14.17
N LYS A 8 17.57 -4.00 -15.31
CA LYS A 8 18.16 -4.14 -16.64
C LYS A 8 17.17 -3.65 -17.70
N PRO A 9 17.60 -3.35 -18.94
CA PRO A 9 16.70 -2.97 -20.01
C PRO A 9 15.54 -3.96 -20.17
N GLY A 10 14.31 -3.49 -19.90
CA GLY A 10 13.09 -4.30 -19.96
C GLY A 10 12.82 -5.20 -18.75
N ASP A 11 13.66 -5.17 -17.71
CA ASP A 11 13.48 -5.93 -16.47
C ASP A 11 13.28 -4.97 -15.29
N CYS A 12 12.03 -4.91 -14.82
CA CYS A 12 11.57 -3.99 -13.79
C CYS A 12 11.16 -4.74 -12.53
N GLU A 13 11.77 -4.36 -11.40
CA GLU A 13 11.41 -4.90 -10.09
C GLU A 13 10.36 -4.04 -9.39
N PRO A 14 9.40 -4.67 -8.67
CA PRO A 14 8.44 -3.95 -7.85
C PRO A 14 9.17 -3.24 -6.71
N THR A 15 8.86 -1.96 -6.54
CA THR A 15 9.34 -1.20 -5.37
C THR A 15 8.46 -1.48 -4.16
N THR A 16 8.99 -1.18 -2.98
CA THR A 16 8.26 -1.29 -1.71
C THR A 16 8.52 -0.03 -0.89
N TRP A 17 7.46 0.63 -0.44
CA TRP A 17 7.54 1.70 0.56
C TRP A 17 7.37 1.08 1.94
N GLN A 18 8.16 1.54 2.90
CA GLN A 18 8.05 1.14 4.31
C GLN A 18 7.67 2.35 5.15
N ILE A 19 6.56 2.24 5.87
CA ILE A 19 6.05 3.26 6.79
C ILE A 19 6.29 2.73 8.20
N ASN A 20 7.19 3.38 8.94
CA ASN A 20 7.51 3.02 10.32
C ASN A 20 6.76 3.93 11.28
N PHE A 21 6.17 3.34 12.33
CA PHE A 21 5.43 4.06 13.35
C PHE A 21 5.45 3.30 14.67
N ASP A 22 5.22 4.01 15.78
CA ASP A 22 5.14 3.44 17.11
C ASP A 22 3.68 3.40 17.59
N LEU A 23 3.26 2.28 18.17
CA LEU A 23 1.99 2.14 18.87
C LEU A 23 2.24 2.07 20.39
N PRO A 24 1.72 3.01 21.19
CA PRO A 24 1.93 2.99 22.64
C PRO A 24 1.23 1.80 23.31
N ASP A 25 0.13 1.34 22.71
CA ASP A 25 -0.57 0.12 23.07
C ASP A 25 -1.27 -0.46 21.84
N VAL A 26 -1.61 -1.75 21.90
CA VAL A 26 -2.36 -2.44 20.85
C VAL A 26 -3.65 -2.97 21.43
N CYS A 27 -4.76 -2.76 20.72
CA CYS A 27 -6.03 -3.30 21.15
C CYS A 27 -5.95 -4.84 21.14
N PRO A 28 -6.24 -5.53 22.27
CA PRO A 28 -6.09 -6.99 22.34
C PRO A 28 -7.07 -7.73 21.43
N THR A 29 -8.16 -7.07 21.02
CA THR A 29 -9.22 -7.63 20.18
C THR A 29 -9.72 -6.62 19.16
N GLY A 30 -10.14 -7.08 17.99
CA GLY A 30 -10.74 -6.25 16.95
C GLY A 30 -9.81 -6.04 15.75
N ASN A 31 -10.24 -5.17 14.84
CA ASN A 31 -9.53 -4.87 13.60
C ASN A 31 -9.21 -3.38 13.54
N TYR A 32 -7.97 -3.06 13.19
CA TYR A 32 -7.58 -1.73 12.77
C TYR A 32 -8.14 -1.47 11.37
N THR A 33 -8.46 -0.23 11.06
CA THR A 33 -8.92 0.16 9.71
C THR A 33 -7.83 0.95 9.02
N LEU A 34 -7.31 0.43 7.91
CA LEU A 34 -6.41 1.15 7.01
C LEU A 34 -7.22 1.78 5.89
N GLN A 35 -7.25 3.11 5.85
CA GLN A 35 -7.75 3.90 4.72
C GLN A 35 -6.57 4.22 3.80
N LEU A 36 -6.72 3.90 2.52
CA LEU A 36 -5.72 4.11 1.49
C LEU A 36 -6.36 4.78 0.27
N ALA A 37 -5.91 5.99 -0.06
CA ALA A 37 -6.29 6.69 -1.26
C ALA A 37 -5.15 6.78 -2.25
N LEU A 38 -5.47 6.53 -3.51
CA LEU A 38 -4.58 6.70 -4.64
C LEU A 38 -5.07 7.88 -5.48
N ALA A 39 -4.22 8.88 -5.69
CA ALA A 39 -4.44 9.94 -6.66
C ALA A 39 -4.37 9.43 -8.12
N GLY A 40 -3.90 8.21 -8.35
CA GLY A 40 -3.86 7.57 -9.66
C GLY A 40 -3.05 6.28 -9.63
N ALA A 41 -3.28 5.42 -10.62
CA ALA A 41 -2.55 4.17 -10.78
C ALA A 41 -2.49 3.80 -12.27
N LEU A 42 -1.41 3.12 -12.68
CA LEU A 42 -1.31 2.55 -14.02
C LEU A 42 -1.15 1.03 -13.95
N GLU A 43 -2.27 0.32 -14.21
CA GLU A 43 -2.35 -1.12 -14.47
C GLU A 43 -1.70 -2.02 -13.40
N THR A 44 -1.77 -1.60 -12.14
CA THR A 44 -1.04 -2.24 -11.02
C THR A 44 -1.94 -2.44 -9.79
N ASN A 45 -1.55 -3.39 -8.94
CA ASN A 45 -2.13 -3.57 -7.59
C ASN A 45 -1.12 -3.08 -6.56
N THR A 46 -1.61 -2.69 -5.38
CA THR A 46 -0.79 -2.48 -4.19
C THR A 46 -1.08 -3.58 -3.17
N PHE A 47 -0.03 -4.26 -2.72
CA PHE A 47 -0.07 -5.20 -1.61
C PHE A 47 0.37 -4.52 -0.33
N VAL A 48 -0.39 -4.75 0.74
CA VAL A 48 -0.12 -4.22 2.08
C VAL A 48 0.34 -5.36 2.97
N TYR A 49 1.52 -5.20 3.56
CA TYR A 49 2.04 -6.09 4.60
C TYR A 49 2.22 -5.33 5.90
N VAL A 50 2.10 -6.03 7.03
CA VAL A 50 2.27 -5.45 8.37
C VAL A 50 3.33 -6.27 9.09
N ASN A 51 4.40 -5.60 9.54
CA ASN A 51 5.54 -6.14 10.30
C ASN A 51 6.39 -7.24 9.64
N ASP A 52 5.84 -8.01 8.69
CA ASP A 52 6.55 -9.04 7.94
C ASP A 52 6.29 -8.91 6.43
N LEU A 53 7.28 -8.41 5.69
CA LEU A 53 7.24 -8.29 4.22
C LEU A 53 7.35 -9.66 3.51
N ASN A 54 7.81 -10.70 4.21
CA ASN A 54 7.97 -12.05 3.69
C ASN A 54 6.77 -12.97 4.02
N ALA A 55 5.72 -12.42 4.64
CA ALA A 55 4.52 -13.17 4.97
C ALA A 55 3.93 -13.86 3.73
N LYS A 56 3.43 -15.08 3.90
CA LYS A 56 2.90 -15.92 2.81
C LYS A 56 1.77 -15.24 2.02
N ALA A 57 0.98 -14.40 2.70
CA ALA A 57 -0.09 -13.63 2.10
C ALA A 57 -0.03 -12.18 2.59
N PRO A 58 -0.39 -11.20 1.75
CA PRO A 58 -0.52 -9.81 2.19
C PRO A 58 -1.68 -9.68 3.17
N ALA A 59 -1.60 -8.71 4.08
CA ALA A 59 -2.69 -8.38 4.98
C ALA A 59 -3.88 -7.76 4.22
N PHE A 60 -3.60 -7.07 3.12
CA PHE A 60 -4.58 -6.56 2.18
C PHE A 60 -3.98 -6.41 0.78
N ALA A 61 -4.82 -6.54 -0.25
CA ALA A 61 -4.44 -6.27 -1.62
C ALA A 61 -5.52 -5.40 -2.28
N THR A 62 -5.12 -4.33 -2.96
CA THR A 62 -6.05 -3.62 -3.83
C THR A 62 -6.41 -4.51 -5.01
N GLU A 63 -7.59 -4.27 -5.59
CA GLU A 63 -7.86 -4.72 -6.95
C GLU A 63 -6.87 -4.09 -7.94
N ARG A 64 -6.83 -4.64 -9.15
CA ARG A 64 -6.04 -4.06 -10.22
C ARG A 64 -6.71 -2.80 -10.70
N VAL A 65 -6.10 -1.66 -10.40
CA VAL A 65 -6.67 -0.35 -10.69
C VAL A 65 -5.76 0.46 -11.61
N GLY A 66 -6.37 1.44 -12.27
CA GLY A 66 -5.72 2.26 -13.27
C GLY A 66 -6.29 2.09 -14.68
N LYS A 67 -5.60 2.71 -15.64
CA LYS A 67 -5.89 2.96 -17.08
C LYS A 67 -5.82 4.45 -17.45
N ASP A 68 -5.59 5.31 -16.46
CA ASP A 68 -5.20 6.68 -16.73
C ASP A 68 -3.70 6.78 -17.03
N ASN A 69 -3.32 7.70 -17.91
CA ASN A 69 -1.92 7.96 -18.26
C ASN A 69 -1.35 9.13 -17.44
N ALA A 70 -1.90 9.43 -16.25
CA ALA A 70 -1.47 10.59 -15.48
C ALA A 70 0.02 10.47 -15.10
N ILE A 71 0.47 9.28 -14.69
CA ILE A 71 1.88 9.01 -14.37
C ILE A 71 2.78 9.26 -15.59
N ALA A 72 2.44 8.71 -16.76
CA ALA A 72 3.21 8.88 -18.00
C ALA A 72 3.25 10.33 -18.51
N ARG A 73 2.27 11.16 -18.10
CA ARG A 73 2.20 12.59 -18.44
C ARG A 73 2.76 13.50 -17.35
N HIS A 74 3.38 12.95 -16.30
CA HIS A 74 3.81 13.69 -15.11
C HIS A 74 2.65 14.50 -14.48
N GLY A 75 1.43 14.01 -14.64
CA GLY A 75 0.24 14.56 -14.00
C GLY A 75 0.29 14.29 -12.50
N ILE A 76 -0.28 15.22 -11.74
CA ILE A 76 -0.34 15.14 -10.28
C ILE A 76 -1.63 14.46 -9.77
N HIS A 77 -2.57 14.18 -10.68
CA HIS A 77 -3.84 13.52 -10.37
C HIS A 77 -4.38 12.77 -11.60
N GLY A 78 -4.70 11.50 -11.41
CA GLY A 78 -5.35 10.59 -12.36
C GLY A 78 -6.74 10.21 -11.85
N ILE A 79 -7.17 8.97 -12.08
CA ILE A 79 -8.41 8.46 -11.51
C ILE A 79 -8.18 8.19 -10.03
N TYR A 80 -9.03 8.80 -9.19
CA TYR A 80 -8.98 8.61 -7.75
C TYR A 80 -9.52 7.24 -7.34
N TRP A 81 -8.80 6.54 -6.47
CA TRP A 81 -9.21 5.26 -5.89
C TRP A 81 -9.14 5.34 -4.37
N PHE A 82 -10.14 4.78 -3.69
CA PHE A 82 -10.18 4.74 -2.23
C PHE A 82 -10.46 3.32 -1.75
N PHE A 83 -9.67 2.86 -0.78
CA PHE A 83 -9.75 1.54 -0.20
C PHE A 83 -9.82 1.63 1.32
N SER A 84 -10.67 0.80 1.92
CA SER A 84 -10.77 0.60 3.37
C SER A 84 -10.50 -0.86 3.66
N ALA A 85 -9.45 -1.14 4.44
CA ALA A 85 -9.01 -2.49 4.75
C ALA A 85 -9.07 -2.76 6.26
N CYS A 86 -9.71 -3.86 6.65
CA CYS A 86 -9.73 -4.35 8.02
C CYS A 86 -8.47 -5.19 8.27
N LEU A 87 -7.58 -4.70 9.14
CA LEU A 87 -6.34 -5.35 9.52
C LEU A 87 -6.47 -5.95 10.93
N PRO A 88 -6.36 -7.27 11.10
CA PRO A 88 -6.43 -7.91 12.41
C PRO A 88 -5.41 -7.34 13.42
N SER A 89 -5.84 -7.13 14.67
CA SER A 89 -4.96 -6.53 15.70
C SER A 89 -3.70 -7.36 16.00
N ASN A 90 -3.75 -8.68 15.79
CA ASN A 90 -2.60 -9.57 15.99
C ASN A 90 -1.45 -9.34 15.00
N LEU A 91 -1.67 -8.55 13.95
CA LEU A 91 -0.60 -8.10 13.04
C LEU A 91 0.28 -7.02 13.66
N PHE A 92 -0.20 -6.33 14.71
CA PHE A 92 0.47 -5.20 15.34
C PHE A 92 1.05 -5.59 16.70
N VAL A 93 2.10 -4.87 17.10
CA VAL A 93 2.77 -5.04 18.40
C VAL A 93 2.87 -3.71 19.13
N LYS A 94 2.97 -3.75 20.46
CA LYS A 94 3.31 -2.56 21.24
C LYS A 94 4.73 -2.10 20.88
N GLY A 95 4.90 -0.81 20.63
CA GLY A 95 6.15 -0.20 20.16
C GLY A 95 6.22 -0.14 18.63
N LYS A 96 7.38 -0.50 18.08
CA LYS A 96 7.70 -0.30 16.66
C LYS A 96 6.91 -1.24 15.75
N ASN A 97 6.25 -0.66 14.76
CA ASN A 97 5.57 -1.36 13.69
C ASN A 97 5.99 -0.80 12.32
N SER A 98 5.78 -1.60 11.29
CA SER A 98 5.98 -1.22 9.90
C SER A 98 4.80 -1.65 9.04
N ILE A 99 4.30 -0.75 8.20
CA ILE A 99 3.42 -1.09 7.07
C ILE A 99 4.26 -1.03 5.79
N PHE A 100 4.20 -2.07 4.97
CA PHE A 100 4.84 -2.11 3.67
C PHE A 100 3.80 -2.01 2.57
N LEU A 101 4.01 -1.07 1.65
CA LEU A 101 3.21 -0.91 0.43
C LEU A 101 4.06 -1.37 -0.75
N ARG A 102 3.74 -2.55 -1.28
CA ARG A 102 4.46 -3.17 -2.38
C ARG A 102 3.63 -3.12 -3.64
N ALA A 103 4.18 -2.55 -4.71
CA ALA A 103 3.55 -2.67 -6.03
C ALA A 103 3.59 -4.14 -6.47
N ALA A 104 2.55 -4.61 -7.16
CA ALA A 104 2.59 -5.91 -7.85
C ALA A 104 3.77 -5.96 -8.83
N ARG A 105 4.15 -7.12 -9.37
CA ARG A 105 5.21 -7.14 -10.42
C ARG A 105 4.71 -6.41 -11.68
N SER A 106 5.58 -5.60 -12.28
CA SER A 106 5.32 -4.95 -13.57
C SER A 106 5.59 -5.92 -14.72
N GLY A 107 4.88 -5.71 -15.83
CA GLY A 107 5.29 -6.19 -17.15
C GLY A 107 6.20 -5.16 -17.85
N ASP A 108 6.31 -5.25 -19.18
CA ASP A 108 7.27 -4.52 -20.02
C ASP A 108 7.02 -3.00 -20.15
N PHE A 109 6.18 -2.38 -19.30
CA PHE A 109 5.77 -0.98 -19.46
C PHE A 109 6.44 -0.04 -18.45
N PRO A 110 7.18 0.99 -18.89
CA PRO A 110 8.06 1.79 -18.03
C PRO A 110 7.33 2.77 -17.09
N PHE A 111 6.05 3.05 -17.33
CA PHE A 111 5.28 4.03 -16.55
C PHE A 111 4.31 3.40 -15.55
N MET A 112 4.39 2.09 -15.32
CA MET A 112 3.56 1.45 -14.30
C MET A 112 3.89 2.06 -12.93
N GLY A 113 2.88 2.26 -12.08
CA GLY A 113 3.10 2.92 -10.81
C GLY A 113 1.82 3.31 -10.09
N VAL A 114 2.02 3.84 -8.88
CA VAL A 114 0.94 4.25 -7.97
C VAL A 114 1.23 5.65 -7.44
N MET A 115 0.24 6.53 -7.49
CA MET A 115 0.27 7.83 -6.81
C MET A 115 -0.56 7.72 -5.53
N TYR A 116 0.09 7.76 -4.37
CA TYR A 116 -0.60 7.87 -3.08
C TYR A 116 -1.05 9.31 -2.82
N ASP A 117 -2.25 9.45 -2.28
CA ASP A 117 -2.80 10.74 -1.82
C ASP A 117 -2.95 10.75 -0.30
N TYR A 118 -3.61 9.73 0.25
CA TYR A 118 -3.96 9.67 1.65
C TYR A 118 -3.75 8.28 2.24
N ILE A 119 -3.21 8.23 3.47
CA ILE A 119 -3.05 7.01 4.24
C ILE A 119 -3.45 7.32 5.69
N ARG A 120 -4.35 6.52 6.27
CA ARG A 120 -4.73 6.61 7.68
C ARG A 120 -4.91 5.22 8.27
N LEU A 121 -4.33 4.99 9.44
CA LEU A 121 -4.57 3.80 10.26
C LEU A 121 -5.40 4.21 11.48
N GLU A 122 -6.54 3.55 11.68
CA GLU A 122 -7.48 3.80 12.77
C GLU A 122 -7.48 2.61 13.72
N ALA A 123 -7.43 2.87 15.02
CA ALA A 123 -7.59 1.83 16.03
C ALA A 123 -9.04 1.34 16.09
N PRO A 124 -9.30 0.11 16.55
CA PRO A 124 -10.65 -0.35 16.85
C PRO A 124 -11.33 0.61 17.84
N PRO A 125 -12.67 0.75 17.80
CA PRO A 125 -13.39 1.52 18.81
C PRO A 125 -13.10 0.93 20.20
N THR A 126 -12.63 1.76 21.13
CA THR A 126 -12.60 1.38 22.54
C THR A 126 -14.03 1.16 23.00
N GLN A 127 -14.35 -0.03 23.54
CA GLN A 127 -15.62 -0.21 24.23
C GLN A 127 -15.70 0.80 25.38
N PRO A 128 -16.82 1.54 25.52
CA PRO A 128 -17.00 2.51 26.59
C PRO A 128 -17.09 1.84 27.96
#